data_AF-A0A2E5UD51-F1
#
_entry.id   AF-A0A2E5UD51-F1
#
_cell.length_a   1.000
_cell.length_b   1.000
_cell.length_c   1.000
_cell.angle_alpha   90.00
_cell.angle_beta   90.00
_cell.angle_gamma   90.00
#
_symmetry.space_group_name_H-M   'P 1'
#
loop_
_entity.id
_entity.type
_entity.pdbx_description
1 polymer ?
#
loop_
_entity_poly.entity_id
_entity_poly.type
_entity_poly.pdbx_seq_one_letter_code
_entity_poly.pdbx_strand_id
1 'polypeptide(L)'
;MPTRVKFTTFTLPAIWTAADSQATALDTVALIKRRIYRGLDSRGRPFLSYSTKPIYVPKKGARLKPKGGRRARGGKSVYYAGGYAEYKRLSRRRVAGGSNQTAEVDLTLSGALVNNIQPLQATRTGYIIGLTGAVRGYGYEVNARRPFIGLSPDDVRMLTAAVAARIRKKLRR
;
A
#
# COMPACT_ATOMS: atom_id res chain seq x y z
N MET A 1 -2.11 10.20 -9.40
CA MET A 1 -2.41 9.60 -10.72
C MET A 1 -2.06 8.11 -10.70
N PRO A 2 -2.80 7.26 -11.44
CA PRO A 2 -2.44 5.84 -11.60
C PRO A 2 -1.09 5.69 -12.29
N THR A 3 -0.38 4.60 -12.00
CA THR A 3 0.92 4.32 -12.64
C THR A 3 0.70 3.41 -13.83
N ARG A 4 1.12 3.88 -15.00
CA ARG A 4 1.09 3.12 -16.25
C ARG A 4 2.47 2.55 -16.53
N VAL A 5 2.55 1.24 -16.75
CA VAL A 5 3.77 0.57 -17.23
C VAL A 5 3.56 0.20 -18.69
N LYS A 6 4.38 0.74 -19.59
CA LYS A 6 4.38 0.40 -21.01
C LYS A 6 5.67 -0.31 -21.38
N PHE A 7 5.57 -1.37 -22.18
CA PHE A 7 6.73 -2.00 -22.81
C PHE A 7 6.94 -1.36 -24.19
N THR A 8 7.70 -0.26 -24.26
CA THR A 8 7.86 0.52 -25.52
C THR A 8 9.06 0.11 -26.38
N THR A 9 10.04 -0.61 -25.82
CA THR A 9 11.33 -0.88 -26.49
C THR A 9 11.66 -2.37 -26.58
N PHE A 10 10.64 -3.22 -26.61
CA PHE A 10 10.84 -4.66 -26.73
C PHE A 10 9.68 -5.26 -27.52
N THR A 11 10.00 -5.92 -28.64
CA THR A 11 9.06 -6.83 -29.29
C THR A 11 8.83 -7.97 -28.32
N LEU A 12 7.78 -7.89 -27.50
CA LEU A 12 7.39 -9.00 -26.65
C LEU A 12 7.14 -10.19 -27.58
N PRO A 13 7.91 -11.29 -27.45
CA PRO A 13 7.75 -12.44 -28.32
C PRO A 13 6.29 -12.89 -28.28
N ALA A 14 5.75 -13.43 -29.37
CA ALA A 14 4.34 -13.85 -29.48
C ALA A 14 3.86 -14.74 -28.31
N ILE A 15 4.80 -15.34 -27.59
CA ILE A 15 4.63 -16.09 -26.35
C ILE A 15 4.08 -15.28 -25.15
N TRP A 16 4.16 -13.94 -25.18
CA TRP A 16 3.66 -13.07 -24.11
C TRP A 16 2.21 -12.65 -24.37
N THR A 17 1.36 -12.89 -23.39
CA THR A 17 -0.09 -12.74 -23.50
C THR A 17 -0.61 -11.68 -22.52
N ALA A 18 -1.88 -11.29 -22.68
CA ALA A 18 -2.55 -10.44 -21.69
C ALA A 18 -2.59 -11.07 -20.30
N ALA A 19 -2.66 -12.41 -20.21
CA ALA A 19 -2.60 -13.14 -18.94
C ALA A 19 -1.23 -12.99 -18.26
N ASP A 20 -0.13 -12.97 -19.02
CA ASP A 20 1.21 -12.73 -18.47
C ASP A 20 1.36 -11.30 -17.93
N SER A 21 0.77 -10.32 -18.63
CA SER A 21 0.69 -8.94 -18.14
C SER A 21 -0.16 -8.84 -16.86
N GLN A 22 -1.28 -9.56 -16.79
CA GLN A 22 -2.12 -9.60 -15.59
C GLN A 22 -1.36 -10.22 -14.39
N ALA A 23 -0.64 -11.32 -14.61
CA ALA A 23 0.21 -11.91 -13.58
C ALA A 23 1.29 -10.93 -13.11
N THR A 24 1.96 -10.24 -14.05
CA THR A 24 2.97 -9.22 -13.74
C THR A 24 2.38 -8.03 -12.97
N ALA A 25 1.13 -7.64 -13.28
CA ALA A 25 0.42 -6.60 -12.55
C ALA A 25 0.14 -7.03 -11.10
N LEU A 26 -0.24 -8.29 -10.86
CA LEU A 26 -0.43 -8.84 -9.52
C LEU A 26 0.89 -8.91 -8.74
N ASP A 27 1.97 -9.35 -9.38
CA ASP A 27 3.32 -9.34 -8.80
C ASP A 27 3.73 -7.92 -8.38
N THR A 28 3.46 -6.94 -9.25
CA THR A 28 3.70 -5.51 -8.98
C THR A 28 2.93 -5.04 -7.74
N VAL A 29 1.64 -5.37 -7.64
CA VAL A 29 0.84 -5.03 -6.46
C VAL A 29 1.41 -5.71 -5.20
N ALA A 30 1.81 -6.98 -5.29
CA ALA A 30 2.40 -7.69 -4.15
C ALA A 30 3.69 -7.03 -3.65
N LEU A 31 4.57 -6.60 -4.55
CA LEU A 31 5.80 -5.87 -4.22
C LEU A 31 5.50 -4.53 -3.54
N ILE A 32 4.58 -3.75 -4.10
CA ILE A 32 4.12 -2.48 -3.50
C ILE A 32 3.59 -2.71 -2.08
N LYS A 33 2.72 -3.71 -1.89
CA LYS A 33 2.14 -4.02 -0.57
C LYS A 33 3.22 -4.44 0.44
N ARG A 34 4.12 -5.33 0.04
CA ARG A 34 5.26 -5.76 0.88
C ARG A 34 6.11 -4.57 1.32
N ARG A 35 6.42 -3.65 0.40
CA ARG A 35 7.19 -2.44 0.70
C ARG A 35 6.46 -1.51 1.66
N ILE A 36 5.17 -1.27 1.45
CA ILE A 36 4.36 -0.46 2.36
C ILE A 36 4.29 -1.10 3.75
N TYR A 37 4.19 -2.43 3.85
CA TYR A 37 4.21 -3.13 5.14
C TYR A 37 5.54 -3.01 5.88
N ARG A 38 6.64 -2.82 5.15
CA ARG A 38 7.96 -2.47 5.73
C ARG A 38 8.08 -0.99 6.10
N GLY A 39 7.06 -0.17 5.80
CA GLY A 39 7.06 1.25 6.07
C GLY A 39 7.86 2.06 5.06
N LEU A 40 8.06 1.55 3.85
CA LEU A 40 8.87 2.20 2.80
C LEU A 40 7.98 2.77 1.67
N ASP A 41 8.36 3.94 1.19
CA ASP A 41 7.77 4.62 0.05
C ASP A 41 8.29 4.05 -1.29
N SER A 42 7.76 4.54 -2.41
CA SER A 42 8.14 4.14 -3.77
C SER A 42 9.59 4.48 -4.15
N ARG A 43 10.28 5.28 -3.36
CA ARG A 43 11.72 5.59 -3.52
C ARG A 43 12.58 4.74 -2.57
N GLY A 44 11.98 3.84 -1.80
CA GLY A 44 12.66 3.03 -0.79
C GLY A 44 12.96 3.79 0.51
N ARG A 45 12.40 4.98 0.71
CA ARG A 45 12.60 5.78 1.93
C ARG A 45 11.53 5.44 2.97
N PRO A 46 11.85 5.48 4.27
CA PRO A 46 10.84 5.33 5.32
C PRO A 46 9.72 6.38 5.20
N PHE A 47 8.48 5.97 5.38
CA PHE A 47 7.37 6.89 5.62
C PHE A 47 7.56 7.61 6.96
N LEU A 48 6.95 8.78 7.08
CA LEU A 48 6.91 9.50 8.34
C LEU A 48 6.25 8.66 9.44
N SER A 49 6.80 8.76 10.64
CA SER A 49 6.19 8.21 11.85
C SER A 49 4.86 8.91 12.14
N TYR A 50 3.98 8.22 12.87
CA TYR A 50 2.76 8.85 13.36
C TYR A 50 3.05 10.05 14.27
N SER A 51 2.20 11.07 14.18
CA SER A 51 2.26 12.22 15.08
C SER A 51 2.14 11.79 16.54
N THR A 52 3.02 12.32 17.38
CA THR A 52 3.01 12.19 18.84
C THR A 52 2.35 13.38 19.53
N LYS A 53 1.86 14.37 18.78
CA LYS A 53 1.16 15.53 19.35
C LYS A 53 -0.15 15.07 20.00
N PRO A 54 -0.46 15.50 21.24
CA PRO A 54 -1.67 15.06 21.93
C PRO A 54 -2.94 15.32 21.13
N ILE A 55 -3.89 14.38 21.18
CA ILE A 55 -5.17 14.49 20.47
C ILE A 55 -6.33 13.98 21.32
N TYR A 56 -7.53 14.48 20.98
CA TYR A 56 -8.80 13.90 21.41
C TYR A 56 -9.46 13.19 20.24
N VAL A 57 -9.84 11.93 20.43
CA VAL A 57 -10.55 11.13 19.43
C VAL A 57 -11.99 10.90 19.88
N PRO A 58 -13.01 11.30 19.10
CA PRO A 58 -14.41 11.08 19.46
C PRO A 58 -14.76 9.59 19.39
N LYS A 59 -15.64 9.11 20.28
CA LYS A 59 -16.13 7.72 20.23
C LYS A 59 -17.10 7.47 19.08
N LYS A 60 -17.82 8.50 18.63
CA LYS A 60 -18.74 8.46 17.49
C LYS A 60 -18.01 8.98 16.24
N GLY A 61 -18.17 8.29 15.10
CA GLY A 61 -17.59 8.70 13.81
C GLY A 61 -16.11 8.35 13.62
N ALA A 62 -15.39 7.90 14.65
CA ALA A 62 -14.04 7.41 14.49
C ALA A 62 -14.02 6.08 13.73
N ARG A 63 -13.20 6.00 12.66
CA ARG A 63 -13.01 4.78 11.85
C ARG A 63 -12.50 3.58 12.64
N LEU A 64 -11.72 3.82 13.70
CA LEU A 64 -11.35 2.79 14.68
C LEU A 64 -11.98 3.17 16.02
N LYS A 65 -12.58 2.21 16.70
CA LYS A 65 -13.11 2.44 18.05
C LYS A 65 -11.93 2.82 18.97
N PRO A 66 -11.93 4.01 19.60
CA PRO A 66 -10.86 4.41 20.49
C PRO A 66 -10.81 3.50 21.73
N LYS A 67 -9.64 2.90 21.98
CA LYS A 67 -9.35 2.02 23.12
C LYS A 67 -8.19 2.57 23.95
N GLY A 68 -8.11 2.19 25.22
CA GLY A 68 -7.12 2.72 26.17
C GLY A 68 -7.28 4.23 26.38
N GLY A 69 -6.15 4.94 26.55
CA GLY A 69 -6.10 6.40 26.73
C GLY A 69 -6.87 6.90 27.96
N ARG A 70 -6.93 8.23 28.13
CA ARG A 70 -7.69 8.88 29.22
C ARG A 70 -9.05 9.33 28.71
N ARG A 71 -10.14 8.88 29.33
CA ARG A 71 -11.49 9.34 28.96
C ARG A 71 -11.62 10.85 29.26
N ALA A 72 -12.14 11.61 28.30
CA ALA A 72 -12.43 13.02 28.53
C ALA A 72 -13.62 13.19 29.49
N ARG A 73 -13.68 14.36 30.15
CA ARG A 73 -14.83 14.73 30.99
C ARG A 73 -16.10 14.73 30.12
N GLY A 74 -17.10 13.94 30.51
CA GLY A 74 -18.31 13.71 29.71
C GLY A 74 -18.28 12.48 28.78
N GLY A 75 -17.16 11.73 28.73
CA GLY A 75 -17.11 10.37 28.17
C GLY A 75 -17.30 10.25 26.65
N LYS A 76 -17.44 11.35 25.91
CA LYS A 76 -17.67 11.39 24.45
C LYS A 76 -16.40 11.21 23.61
N SER A 77 -15.23 11.40 24.19
CA SER A 77 -13.92 11.26 23.53
C SER A 77 -12.89 10.62 24.43
N VAL A 78 -11.78 10.19 23.82
CA VAL A 78 -10.60 9.64 24.50
C VAL A 78 -9.40 10.51 24.15
N TYR A 79 -8.67 10.94 25.18
CA TYR A 79 -7.43 11.69 25.09
C TYR A 79 -6.25 10.73 25.00
N TYR A 80 -5.34 11.04 24.07
CA TYR A 80 -4.08 10.34 23.87
C TYR A 80 -2.94 11.34 23.98
N ALA A 81 -2.12 11.19 25.02
CA ALA A 81 -0.98 12.07 25.28
C ALA A 81 0.15 11.83 24.28
N GLY A 82 0.36 10.56 23.88
CA GLY A 82 1.27 10.18 22.79
C GLY A 82 0.65 10.35 21.40
N GLY A 83 -0.43 11.12 21.30
CA GLY A 83 -1.02 11.54 20.05
C GLY A 83 -1.63 10.44 19.19
N TYR A 84 -1.56 10.63 17.87
CA TYR A 84 -2.11 9.69 16.91
C TYR A 84 -1.36 8.34 16.93
N ALA A 85 -0.05 8.35 17.22
CA ALA A 85 0.75 7.14 17.39
C ALA A 85 0.17 6.24 18.49
N GLU A 86 -0.09 6.82 19.67
CA GLU A 86 -0.68 6.10 20.80
C GLU A 86 -2.09 5.56 20.46
N TYR A 87 -2.94 6.41 19.89
CA TYR A 87 -4.29 6.01 19.45
C TYR A 87 -4.27 4.79 18.51
N LYS A 88 -3.40 4.81 17.49
CA LYS A 88 -3.28 3.72 16.51
C LYS A 88 -2.75 2.45 17.15
N ARG A 89 -1.72 2.55 17.97
CA ARG A 89 -1.13 1.41 18.69
C ARG A 89 -2.17 0.70 19.56
N LEU A 90 -2.97 1.46 20.32
CA LEU A 90 -3.95 0.92 21.27
C LEU A 90 -5.27 0.48 20.62
N SER A 91 -5.71 1.14 19.54
CA SER A 91 -7.04 0.93 18.96
C SER A 91 -7.06 -0.02 17.76
N ARG A 92 -5.90 -0.35 17.18
CA ARG A 92 -5.81 -1.34 16.10
C ARG A 92 -6.26 -2.73 16.59
N ARG A 93 -7.04 -3.43 15.77
CA ARG A 93 -7.28 -4.87 15.95
C ARG A 93 -6.05 -5.61 15.46
N ARG A 94 -5.24 -6.13 16.37
CA ARG A 94 -4.16 -7.07 16.03
C ARG A 94 -4.78 -8.46 16.00
N VAL A 95 -4.54 -9.22 14.94
CA VAL A 95 -4.89 -10.65 14.89
C VAL A 95 -3.86 -11.41 15.75
N ALA A 96 -4.25 -12.51 16.39
CA ALA A 96 -3.29 -13.37 17.09
C ALA A 96 -2.18 -13.80 16.10
N GLY A 97 -0.91 -13.51 16.42
CA GLY A 97 0.24 -13.67 15.51
C GLY A 97 0.65 -12.42 14.69
N GLY A 98 -0.06 -11.30 14.82
CA GLY A 98 0.10 -10.11 13.97
C GLY A 98 0.96 -8.96 14.52
N SER A 99 1.73 -9.15 15.60
CA SER A 99 2.51 -8.08 16.24
C SER A 99 3.59 -7.45 15.35
N ASN A 100 4.03 -8.15 14.30
CA ASN A 100 5.14 -7.74 13.42
C ASN A 100 4.79 -7.63 11.92
N GLN A 101 3.50 -7.64 11.53
CA GLN A 101 3.14 -7.75 10.11
C GLN A 101 3.08 -6.41 9.36
N THR A 102 2.97 -5.27 10.06
CA THR A 102 2.82 -3.95 9.42
C THR A 102 3.54 -2.86 10.19
N ALA A 103 4.36 -2.06 9.50
CA ALA A 103 5.01 -0.88 10.09
C ALA A 103 3.99 0.13 10.68
N GLU A 104 4.33 0.76 11.80
CA GLU A 104 3.53 1.81 12.45
C GLU A 104 3.77 3.20 11.81
N VAL A 105 3.54 3.28 10.51
CA VAL A 105 3.82 4.49 9.72
C VAL A 105 2.56 5.28 9.36
N ASP A 106 2.74 6.59 9.19
CA ASP A 106 1.71 7.53 8.79
C ASP A 106 1.33 7.37 7.32
N LEU A 107 0.56 6.32 7.03
CA LEU A 107 -0.39 6.29 5.94
C LEU A 107 -1.79 6.38 6.54
N THR A 108 -2.55 7.37 6.07
CA THR A 108 -3.80 7.88 6.65
C THR A 108 -4.75 6.76 7.09
N LEU A 109 -4.72 5.62 6.37
CA LEU A 109 -5.47 4.41 6.64
C LEU A 109 -4.78 3.18 6.00
N SER A 110 -3.51 2.91 6.32
CA SER A 110 -2.68 1.89 5.65
C SER A 110 -3.44 0.64 5.18
N GLY A 111 -4.31 0.02 6.00
CA GLY A 111 -5.13 -1.11 5.57
C GLY A 111 -6.12 -0.82 4.42
N ALA A 112 -6.91 0.26 4.50
CA ALA A 112 -7.91 0.57 3.48
C ALA A 112 -7.27 1.00 2.15
N LEU A 113 -6.20 1.82 2.19
CA LEU A 113 -5.48 2.22 0.98
C LEU A 113 -4.79 1.01 0.34
N VAL A 114 -4.01 0.25 1.12
CA VAL A 114 -3.27 -0.93 0.65
C VAL A 114 -4.20 -1.96 0.03
N ASN A 115 -5.34 -2.24 0.66
CA ASN A 115 -6.31 -3.22 0.16
C ASN A 115 -6.97 -2.81 -1.16
N ASN A 116 -7.00 -1.51 -1.47
CA ASN A 116 -7.57 -0.99 -2.71
C ASN A 116 -6.52 -0.72 -3.80
N ILE A 117 -5.23 -1.04 -3.57
CA ILE A 117 -4.22 -1.06 -4.65
C ILE A 117 -4.44 -2.32 -5.48
N GLN A 118 -4.83 -2.16 -6.74
CA GLN A 118 -5.18 -3.27 -7.64
C GLN A 118 -4.77 -2.98 -9.09
N PRO A 119 -4.61 -4.02 -9.93
CA PRO A 119 -4.58 -3.86 -11.37
C PRO A 119 -5.91 -3.28 -11.86
N LEU A 120 -5.85 -2.23 -12.66
CA LEU A 120 -7.02 -1.61 -13.30
C LEU A 120 -7.24 -2.13 -14.72
N GLN A 121 -6.15 -2.47 -15.40
CA GLN A 121 -6.17 -2.97 -16.78
C GLN A 121 -4.90 -3.79 -17.03
N ALA A 122 -5.02 -4.87 -17.80
CA ALA A 122 -3.90 -5.57 -18.39
C ALA A 122 -4.17 -5.83 -19.88
N THR A 123 -3.16 -5.62 -20.70
CA THR A 123 -3.16 -5.83 -22.15
C THR A 123 -1.92 -6.62 -22.52
N ARG A 124 -1.81 -7.09 -23.76
CA ARG A 124 -0.60 -7.79 -24.22
C ARG A 124 0.68 -6.95 -24.05
N THR A 125 0.58 -5.63 -24.11
CA THR A 125 1.74 -4.71 -24.14
C THR A 125 1.90 -3.85 -22.88
N GLY A 126 1.13 -4.13 -21.83
CA GLY A 126 1.28 -3.42 -20.56
C GLY A 126 0.10 -3.56 -19.62
N TYR A 127 0.20 -2.94 -18.46
CA TYR A 127 -0.85 -2.93 -17.44
C TYR A 127 -0.85 -1.60 -16.68
N ILE A 128 -1.95 -1.32 -15.99
CA ILE A 128 -2.16 -0.13 -15.18
C ILE A 128 -2.44 -0.57 -13.74
N ILE A 129 -1.70 -0.01 -12.79
CA ILE A 129 -1.96 -0.16 -11.36
C ILE A 129 -2.57 1.14 -10.82
N GLY A 130 -3.57 1.00 -9.96
CA GLY A 130 -4.17 2.15 -9.30
C GLY A 130 -5.00 1.78 -8.09
N LEU A 131 -5.83 2.73 -7.68
CA LEU A 131 -6.73 2.61 -6.53
C LEU A 131 -8.16 2.32 -6.99
N THR A 132 -8.87 1.49 -6.23
CA THR A 132 -10.30 1.18 -6.41
C THR A 132 -11.17 1.72 -5.26
N GLY A 133 -12.49 1.68 -5.42
CA GLY A 133 -13.45 2.05 -4.38
C GLY A 133 -13.38 3.51 -3.89
N ALA A 134 -13.89 3.74 -2.69
CA ALA A 134 -13.99 5.07 -2.07
C ALA A 134 -12.63 5.73 -1.81
N VAL A 135 -11.52 4.96 -1.76
CA VAL A 135 -10.20 5.55 -1.53
C VAL A 135 -9.65 6.28 -2.74
N ARG A 136 -10.23 6.10 -3.94
CA ARG A 136 -9.87 6.88 -5.13
C ARG A 136 -9.99 8.38 -4.92
N GLY A 137 -10.99 8.81 -4.14
CA GLY A 137 -11.29 10.22 -3.91
C GLY A 137 -10.22 10.98 -3.15
N TYR A 138 -9.36 10.30 -2.38
CA TYR A 138 -8.29 10.96 -1.59
C TYR A 138 -6.91 10.31 -1.75
N GLY A 139 -6.85 9.04 -2.12
CA GLY A 139 -5.63 8.25 -2.08
C GLY A 139 -4.56 8.71 -3.07
N TYR A 140 -4.95 9.33 -4.19
CA TYR A 140 -3.99 9.92 -5.12
C TYR A 140 -3.37 11.22 -4.60
N GLU A 141 -4.10 12.02 -3.83
CA GLU A 141 -3.56 13.21 -3.16
C GLU A 141 -2.59 12.80 -2.05
N VAL A 142 -2.96 11.75 -1.29
CA VAL A 142 -2.04 11.13 -0.33
C VAL A 142 -0.79 10.64 -1.05
N ASN A 143 -0.93 9.99 -2.21
CA ASN A 143 0.21 9.52 -2.99
C ASN A 143 1.11 10.66 -3.48
N ALA A 144 0.53 11.81 -3.85
CA ALA A 144 1.33 12.97 -4.27
C ALA A 144 2.23 13.50 -3.14
N ARG A 145 1.76 13.42 -1.89
CA ARG A 145 2.51 13.86 -0.70
C ARG A 145 3.39 12.76 -0.09
N ARG A 146 2.97 11.51 -0.23
CA ARG A 146 3.57 10.31 0.36
C ARG A 146 3.57 9.24 -0.72
N PRO A 147 4.61 9.16 -1.57
CA PRO A 147 4.55 8.39 -2.80
C PRO A 147 4.61 6.89 -2.51
N PHE A 148 3.47 6.23 -2.38
CA PHE A 148 3.36 4.81 -2.02
C PHE A 148 3.03 3.91 -3.23
N ILE A 149 2.42 4.47 -4.28
CA ILE A 149 2.19 3.81 -5.57
C ILE A 149 3.41 4.03 -6.46
N GLY A 150 3.87 2.95 -7.11
CA GLY A 150 5.07 2.95 -7.95
C GLY A 150 6.05 1.86 -7.52
N LEU A 151 7.10 1.66 -8.29
CA LEU A 151 8.14 0.66 -8.01
C LEU A 151 9.41 1.36 -7.54
N SER A 152 9.99 0.87 -6.45
CA SER A 152 11.34 1.25 -6.04
C SER A 152 12.37 0.54 -6.92
N PRO A 153 13.64 0.97 -6.92
CA PRO A 153 14.70 0.28 -7.66
C PRO A 153 14.76 -1.22 -7.33
N ASP A 154 14.56 -1.59 -6.07
CA ASP A 154 14.56 -2.99 -5.62
C ASP A 154 13.37 -3.77 -6.17
N ASP A 155 12.18 -3.16 -6.19
CA ASP A 155 11.01 -3.81 -6.77
C ASP A 155 11.14 -3.99 -8.28
N VAL A 156 11.72 -3.01 -8.98
CA VAL A 156 12.02 -3.13 -10.42
C VAL A 156 12.94 -4.32 -10.65
N ARG A 157 14.03 -4.45 -9.88
CA ARG A 157 14.93 -5.61 -10.01
C ARG A 157 14.22 -6.94 -9.78
N MET A 158 13.41 -7.03 -8.72
CA MET A 158 12.64 -8.24 -8.42
C MET A 158 11.62 -8.59 -9.50
N LEU A 159 10.89 -7.59 -10.00
CA LEU A 159 9.89 -7.77 -11.05
C LEU A 159 10.55 -8.18 -12.37
N THR A 160 11.65 -7.54 -12.75
CA THR A 160 12.42 -7.92 -13.94
C THR A 160 12.93 -9.35 -13.86
N ALA A 161 13.45 -9.78 -12.71
CA ALA A 161 13.87 -11.16 -12.52
C ALA A 161 12.72 -12.16 -12.67
N ALA A 162 11.55 -11.86 -12.09
CA ALA A 162 10.35 -12.70 -12.21
C ALA A 162 9.84 -12.79 -13.66
N VAL A 163 9.80 -11.66 -14.37
CA VAL A 163 9.41 -11.61 -15.79
C VAL A 163 10.41 -12.39 -16.65
N ALA A 164 11.71 -12.21 -16.44
CA ALA A 164 12.75 -12.94 -17.18
C ALA A 164 12.65 -14.47 -16.95
N ALA A 165 12.42 -14.91 -15.72
CA ALA A 165 12.21 -16.31 -15.41
C ALA A 165 10.97 -16.89 -16.11
N ARG A 166 9.87 -16.13 -16.17
CA ARG A 166 8.64 -16.53 -16.86
C ARG A 166 8.86 -16.67 -18.37
N ILE A 167 9.56 -15.71 -18.99
CA ILE A 167 9.93 -15.77 -20.41
C ILE A 167 10.81 -16.99 -20.70
N ARG A 168 11.87 -17.21 -19.91
CA ARG A 168 12.75 -18.38 -20.06
C ARG A 168 11.98 -19.70 -19.97
N LYS A 169 11.05 -19.81 -19.02
CA LYS A 169 10.21 -21.01 -18.87
C LYS A 169 9.34 -21.27 -20.11
N LYS A 170 8.86 -20.22 -20.77
CA LYS A 170 8.07 -20.33 -22.01
C LYS A 170 8.91 -20.68 -23.23
N LEU A 171 10.17 -20.23 -23.29
CA LEU A 171 11.09 -20.53 -24.39
C LEU A 171 11.69 -21.94 -24.34
N ARG A 172 11.64 -22.62 -23.20
CA ARG A 172 12.10 -24.01 -23.02
C ARG A 172 10.99 -25.05 -23.28
N ARG A 173 9.80 -24.60 -23.67
CA ARG A 173 8.69 -25.44 -24.13
C ARG A 173 8.68 -25.38 -25.65
#